data_AF-A0A9P7KIX9-F1
#
_entry.id   AF-A0A9P7KIX9-F1
#
_cell.length_a   1.000
_cell.length_b   1.000
_cell.length_c   1.000
_cell.angle_alpha   90.00
_cell.angle_beta   90.00
_cell.angle_gamma   90.00
#
_symmetry.space_group_name_H-M   'P 1'
#
loop_
_entity.id
_entity.type
_entity.pdbx_description
1 polymer ?
#
loop_
_entity_poly.entity_id
_entity_poly.type
_entity_poly.pdbx_seq_one_letter_code
_entity_poly.pdbx_strand_id
1 'polypeptide(L)'
;MNPNSIVADTEGEMVAWCTKPGHGTRLIPKNALKGVQYMRTPAYAQVVGFIDQTFIDLQTDDYGGEMDPHGADTRGNPLGGLVYSSAFGNGIEQVIEWNNFMGGNAFCIKVCDPANPNAANFCQHIYDRIGCAYNSPNNAQNGTFEACLGDNQDYPGIYTDASGAVQTYTQPPESLGPITTMPYQPKVPASSSCTTYTSSVLYSDLLSVTAPGDTTTSAPASTGTAKPSGSGSASGSKTGTAGGAQNTSNSAEMLVAGGMATAFGVIFSAMFFA
;
A
#
# COMPACT_ATOMS: atom_id res chain seq x y z
N MET A 1 13.46 12.99 -2.81
CA MET A 1 12.77 12.49 -4.01
C MET A 1 12.53 13.60 -5.03
N ASN A 2 12.85 13.38 -6.31
CA ASN A 2 12.55 14.28 -7.45
C ASN A 2 11.39 13.71 -8.32
N PRO A 3 10.76 14.50 -9.22
CA PRO A 3 9.83 13.97 -10.21
C PRO A 3 10.47 12.94 -11.14
N ASN A 4 9.72 11.87 -11.45
CA ASN A 4 10.19 10.68 -12.19
C ASN A 4 11.33 9.93 -11.47
N SER A 5 11.19 9.71 -10.16
CA SER A 5 12.05 8.81 -9.39
C SER A 5 11.66 7.34 -9.59
N ILE A 6 12.62 6.44 -9.31
CA ILE A 6 12.40 4.99 -9.12
C ILE A 6 12.50 4.71 -7.62
N VAL A 7 11.59 3.93 -7.05
CA VAL A 7 11.56 3.59 -5.62
C VAL A 7 12.89 2.98 -5.18
N ALA A 8 13.36 1.91 -5.83
CA ALA A 8 14.62 1.23 -5.49
C ALA A 8 15.90 2.10 -5.58
N ASP A 9 15.90 3.21 -6.34
CA ASP A 9 17.02 4.17 -6.35
C ASP A 9 16.82 5.34 -5.33
N THR A 10 15.65 5.43 -4.66
CA THR A 10 15.27 6.59 -3.81
C THR A 10 14.59 6.30 -2.47
N GLU A 11 14.31 5.04 -2.10
CA GLU A 11 13.66 4.59 -0.84
C GLU A 11 14.04 5.42 0.40
N GLY A 12 15.34 5.58 0.67
CA GLY A 12 15.85 6.33 1.83
C GLY A 12 15.53 7.83 1.85
N GLU A 13 15.15 8.43 0.72
CA GLU A 13 14.78 9.85 0.55
C GLU A 13 13.37 10.07 -0.03
N MET A 14 12.51 9.04 0.03
CA MET A 14 11.10 9.15 -0.36
C MET A 14 10.34 10.10 0.56
N VAL A 15 9.37 10.81 -0.01
CA VAL A 15 8.54 11.79 0.71
C VAL A 15 7.10 11.29 0.74
N ALA A 16 6.53 11.15 1.93
CA ALA A 16 5.15 10.71 2.09
C ALA A 16 4.15 11.65 1.40
N TRP A 17 3.12 11.06 0.82
CA TRP A 17 1.98 11.73 0.20
C TRP A 17 0.70 11.37 0.95
N CYS A 18 -0.11 12.36 1.34
CA CYS A 18 -1.36 12.14 2.08
C CYS A 18 -2.55 12.79 1.38
N THR A 19 -3.76 12.30 1.70
CA THR A 19 -5.04 12.87 1.23
C THR A 19 -5.44 14.15 1.96
N LYS A 20 -4.80 14.46 3.11
CA LYS A 20 -5.09 15.62 3.96
C LYS A 20 -3.83 16.40 4.33
N PRO A 21 -3.94 17.73 4.51
CA PRO A 21 -2.83 18.57 4.99
C PRO A 21 -2.59 18.43 6.50
N GLY A 22 -1.47 18.96 6.97
CA GLY A 22 -1.14 19.05 8.41
C GLY A 22 -0.06 18.08 8.91
N HIS A 23 0.36 17.12 8.08
CA HIS A 23 1.31 16.07 8.47
C HIS A 23 2.77 16.31 8.02
N GLY A 24 3.09 17.48 7.47
CA GLY A 24 4.41 17.77 6.87
C GLY A 24 4.67 17.07 5.52
N THR A 25 3.68 16.35 5.01
CA THR A 25 3.72 15.54 3.80
C THR A 25 3.34 16.33 2.54
N ARG A 26 3.57 15.72 1.36
CA ARG A 26 2.95 16.17 0.11
C ARG A 26 1.46 15.80 0.10
N LEU A 27 0.68 16.43 -0.79
CA LEU A 27 -0.74 16.16 -0.97
C LEU A 27 -0.97 15.31 -2.24
N ILE A 28 -1.62 14.16 -2.10
CA ILE A 28 -2.00 13.29 -3.22
C ILE A 28 -2.93 14.08 -4.15
N PRO A 29 -2.59 14.28 -5.44
CA PRO A 29 -3.44 15.05 -6.34
C PRO A 29 -4.81 14.40 -6.57
N LYS A 30 -5.79 15.24 -6.91
CA LYS A 30 -7.12 14.80 -7.32
C LYS A 30 -7.01 13.89 -8.55
N ASN A 31 -7.78 12.79 -8.55
CA ASN A 31 -7.79 11.74 -9.59
C ASN A 31 -6.53 10.85 -9.65
N ALA A 32 -5.54 11.03 -8.76
CA ALA A 32 -4.40 10.10 -8.67
C ALA A 32 -4.89 8.71 -8.20
N LEU A 33 -5.65 8.66 -7.11
CA LEU A 33 -6.28 7.45 -6.60
C LEU A 33 -7.42 7.02 -7.52
N LYS A 34 -7.38 5.76 -7.98
CA LYS A 34 -8.37 5.17 -8.88
C LYS A 34 -9.37 4.25 -8.14
N GLY A 35 -8.98 3.70 -6.99
CA GLY A 35 -9.82 2.95 -6.07
C GLY A 35 -9.08 2.65 -4.76
N VAL A 36 -9.79 2.56 -3.64
CA VAL A 36 -9.22 2.41 -2.29
C VAL A 36 -10.13 1.57 -1.39
N GLN A 37 -9.58 0.54 -0.75
CA GLN A 37 -10.19 -0.21 0.35
C GLN A 37 -9.40 0.07 1.63
N TYR A 38 -10.04 0.70 2.62
CA TYR A 38 -9.59 0.64 4.01
C TYR A 38 -10.20 -0.60 4.67
N MET A 39 -9.39 -1.34 5.43
CA MET A 39 -9.86 -2.48 6.22
C MET A 39 -9.22 -2.45 7.61
N ARG A 40 -10.05 -2.52 8.65
CA ARG A 40 -9.60 -2.62 10.05
C ARG A 40 -9.91 -4.00 10.63
N THR A 41 -8.91 -4.63 11.22
CA THR A 41 -8.97 -5.97 11.81
C THR A 41 -8.70 -5.91 13.32
N PRO A 42 -8.84 -7.02 14.06
CA PRO A 42 -8.41 -7.12 15.47
C PRO A 42 -6.91 -7.01 15.73
N ALA A 43 -6.04 -6.88 14.71
CA ALA A 43 -4.60 -6.81 14.90
C ALA A 43 -3.87 -5.77 14.01
N TYR A 44 -4.52 -5.20 13.00
CA TYR A 44 -3.94 -4.21 12.11
C TYR A 44 -5.02 -3.37 11.41
N ALA A 45 -4.59 -2.31 10.74
CA ALA A 45 -5.39 -1.62 9.73
C ALA A 45 -4.59 -1.53 8.43
N GLN A 46 -5.25 -1.65 7.28
CA GLN A 46 -4.62 -1.46 5.98
C GLN A 46 -5.43 -0.51 5.10
N VAL A 47 -4.75 0.28 4.28
CA VAL A 47 -5.30 0.99 3.13
C VAL A 47 -4.64 0.40 1.90
N VAL A 48 -5.42 -0.20 1.00
CA VAL A 48 -4.92 -0.82 -0.24
C VAL A 48 -5.69 -0.27 -1.43
N GLY A 49 -5.03 -0.09 -2.56
CA GLY A 49 -5.70 0.50 -3.72
C GLY A 49 -4.84 0.66 -4.96
N PHE A 50 -5.41 1.40 -5.91
CA PHE A 50 -4.83 1.70 -7.21
C PHE A 50 -4.54 3.20 -7.33
N ILE A 51 -3.38 3.54 -7.86
CA ILE A 51 -2.90 4.92 -7.97
C ILE A 51 -2.15 5.14 -9.28
N ASP A 52 -2.41 6.28 -9.91
CA ASP A 52 -1.63 6.79 -11.04
C ASP A 52 -0.29 7.31 -10.52
N GLN A 53 0.75 6.49 -10.57
CA GLN A 53 1.97 6.81 -9.83
C GLN A 53 2.74 8.02 -10.41
N THR A 54 2.41 8.41 -11.64
CA THR A 54 2.91 9.65 -12.27
C THR A 54 2.49 10.92 -11.53
N PHE A 55 1.37 10.88 -10.78
CA PHE A 55 0.90 11.99 -9.96
C PHE A 55 1.60 12.09 -8.59
N ILE A 56 2.45 11.11 -8.23
CA ILE A 56 3.21 11.08 -6.97
C ILE A 56 4.74 11.04 -7.19
N ASP A 57 5.21 11.61 -8.31
CA ASP A 57 6.62 11.70 -8.71
C ASP A 57 7.33 10.38 -9.07
N LEU A 58 6.62 9.25 -9.25
CA LEU A 58 7.21 7.97 -9.68
C LEU A 58 7.16 7.77 -11.21
N GLN A 59 8.12 7.04 -11.77
CA GLN A 59 8.14 6.64 -13.19
C GLN A 59 6.99 5.67 -13.51
N THR A 60 6.42 5.74 -14.72
CA THR A 60 5.23 4.97 -15.12
C THR A 60 5.42 3.44 -15.10
N ASP A 61 6.64 2.98 -15.33
CA ASP A 61 7.08 1.59 -15.44
C ASP A 61 7.85 1.09 -14.21
N ASP A 62 7.89 1.88 -13.12
CA ASP A 62 8.45 1.44 -11.84
C ASP A 62 7.50 0.46 -11.12
N TYR A 63 8.00 -0.74 -10.83
CA TYR A 63 7.28 -1.80 -10.12
C TYR A 63 7.26 -1.59 -8.60
N GLY A 64 8.10 -0.68 -8.08
CA GLY A 64 8.12 -0.30 -6.67
C GLY A 64 9.08 -1.10 -5.80
N GLY A 65 8.91 -0.90 -4.49
CA GLY A 65 9.64 -1.54 -3.39
C GLY A 65 8.82 -1.53 -2.10
N GLU A 66 9.45 -1.87 -0.99
CA GLU A 66 8.89 -1.75 0.36
C GLU A 66 9.51 -0.55 1.08
N MET A 67 8.68 0.22 1.77
CA MET A 67 9.08 1.24 2.73
C MET A 67 8.62 0.81 4.12
N ASP A 68 9.53 0.79 5.08
CA ASP A 68 9.33 0.15 6.38
C ASP A 68 10.20 0.82 7.50
N PRO A 69 10.07 0.41 8.78
CA PRO A 69 10.79 1.00 9.90
C PRO A 69 12.15 0.34 10.20
N HIS A 70 12.47 -0.80 9.57
CA HIS A 70 13.63 -1.66 9.83
C HIS A 70 14.59 -1.78 8.63
N GLY A 71 14.34 -1.07 7.54
CA GLY A 71 15.14 -1.07 6.30
C GLY A 71 16.65 -0.93 6.51
N ALA A 72 17.41 -1.33 5.48
CA ALA A 72 18.76 -1.91 5.52
C ALA A 72 19.86 -1.30 6.44
N ASP A 73 19.73 -0.08 6.96
CA ASP A 73 20.64 0.52 7.95
C ASP A 73 20.09 0.53 9.39
N THR A 74 18.94 -0.11 9.63
CA THR A 74 18.16 -0.17 10.88
C THR A 74 17.55 1.16 11.37
N ARG A 75 17.35 2.13 10.46
CA ARG A 75 16.76 3.45 10.79
C ARG A 75 15.50 3.80 9.96
N GLY A 76 14.99 2.84 9.19
CA GLY A 76 13.81 2.98 8.34
C GLY A 76 14.09 3.60 6.96
N ASN A 77 13.26 3.21 6.00
CA ASN A 77 13.27 3.55 4.58
C ASN A 77 11.86 4.07 4.24
N PRO A 78 11.61 5.39 4.12
CA PRO A 78 12.56 6.50 4.23
C PRO A 78 13.02 6.79 5.66
N LEU A 79 14.21 7.41 5.77
CA LEU A 79 14.77 7.83 7.05
C LEU A 79 13.86 8.85 7.74
N GLY A 80 13.39 8.52 8.94
CA GLY A 80 12.43 9.35 9.68
C GLY A 80 10.97 9.14 9.28
N GLY A 81 10.63 8.07 8.56
CA GLY A 81 9.26 7.61 8.38
C GLY A 81 8.61 7.23 9.71
N LEU A 82 7.76 8.10 10.24
CA LEU A 82 7.01 7.88 11.49
C LEU A 82 5.52 7.77 11.20
N VAL A 83 4.95 6.59 11.49
CA VAL A 83 3.51 6.34 11.35
C VAL A 83 2.79 6.55 12.68
N TYR A 84 1.64 7.23 12.62
CA TYR A 84 0.72 7.40 13.74
C TYR A 84 -0.67 6.97 13.33
N SER A 85 -1.39 6.28 14.22
CA SER A 85 -2.72 5.70 13.95
C SER A 85 -3.69 6.00 15.08
N SER A 86 -4.98 6.05 14.77
CA SER A 86 -6.09 6.04 15.73
C SER A 86 -7.01 4.82 15.59
N ALA A 87 -6.62 3.84 14.76
CA ALA A 87 -7.46 2.68 14.45
C ALA A 87 -7.75 1.79 15.67
N PHE A 88 -6.84 1.74 16.65
CA PHE A 88 -6.85 0.79 17.77
C PHE A 88 -7.49 1.35 19.06
N GLY A 89 -7.94 2.62 19.03
CA GLY A 89 -8.82 3.21 20.04
C GLY A 89 -8.14 3.93 21.20
N ASN A 90 -6.81 3.86 21.34
CA ASN A 90 -6.05 4.49 22.43
C ASN A 90 -5.84 6.01 22.26
N GLY A 91 -6.55 6.66 21.34
CA GLY A 91 -6.30 8.03 20.89
C GLY A 91 -5.53 8.05 19.57
N ILE A 92 -4.45 8.83 19.49
CA ILE A 92 -3.46 8.75 18.41
C ILE A 92 -2.18 8.20 19.02
N GLU A 93 -1.70 7.06 18.54
CA GLU A 93 -0.48 6.40 19.00
C GLU A 93 0.51 6.20 17.86
N GLN A 94 1.81 6.15 18.17
CA GLN A 94 2.85 5.83 17.20
C GLN A 94 2.82 4.33 16.89
N VAL A 95 2.73 3.98 15.61
CA VAL A 95 2.84 2.59 15.18
C VAL A 95 4.28 2.31 14.79
N ILE A 96 4.90 1.35 15.49
CA ILE A 96 6.27 0.91 15.19
C ILE A 96 6.28 -0.10 14.04
N GLU A 97 5.36 -1.06 14.02
CA GLU A 97 5.30 -2.10 12.98
C GLU A 97 4.31 -1.72 11.88
N TRP A 98 4.83 -1.28 10.74
CA TRP A 98 4.07 -0.88 9.55
C TRP A 98 4.85 -1.25 8.29
N ASN A 99 4.19 -1.40 7.16
CA ASN A 99 4.86 -1.39 5.85
C ASN A 99 4.04 -0.68 4.78
N ASN A 100 4.73 -0.11 3.79
CA ASN A 100 4.13 0.55 2.65
C ASN A 100 4.78 0.10 1.33
N PHE A 101 3.99 -0.57 0.49
CA PHE A 101 4.34 -0.87 -0.90
C PHE A 101 3.75 0.18 -1.84
N MET A 102 4.52 0.62 -2.84
CA MET A 102 4.14 1.66 -3.81
C MET A 102 4.78 1.38 -5.16
N GLY A 103 3.98 1.14 -6.21
CA GLY A 103 4.48 0.86 -7.57
C GLY A 103 3.52 0.01 -8.40
N GLY A 104 3.81 -0.20 -9.69
CA GLY A 104 2.94 -0.96 -10.60
C GLY A 104 1.51 -0.41 -10.77
N ASN A 105 1.32 0.89 -10.49
CA ASN A 105 0.05 1.61 -10.35
C ASN A 105 -0.87 1.08 -9.22
N ALA A 106 -0.28 0.43 -8.23
CA ALA A 106 -0.92 -0.04 -7.01
C ALA A 106 -0.18 0.47 -5.76
N PHE A 107 -0.84 0.39 -4.60
CA PHE A 107 -0.22 0.63 -3.32
C PHE A 107 -0.92 -0.14 -2.21
N CYS A 108 -0.20 -0.42 -1.14
CA CYS A 108 -0.80 -0.64 0.17
C CYS A 108 0.06 -0.06 1.26
N ILE A 109 -0.57 0.47 2.29
CA ILE A 109 0.04 0.72 3.60
C ILE A 109 -0.72 -0.10 4.64
N LYS A 110 0.01 -0.85 5.47
CA LYS A 110 -0.53 -1.61 6.59
C LYS A 110 0.19 -1.20 7.86
N VAL A 111 -0.58 -1.05 8.94
CA VAL A 111 -0.11 -0.58 10.24
C VAL A 111 -0.63 -1.56 11.29
N CYS A 112 0.26 -2.15 12.08
CA CYS A 112 -0.10 -3.20 13.03
C CYS A 112 -0.28 -2.63 14.45
N ASP A 113 -1.23 -3.19 15.20
CA ASP A 113 -1.60 -2.70 16.54
C ASP A 113 -0.42 -2.83 17.52
N PRO A 114 0.11 -1.71 18.09
CA PRO A 114 1.23 -1.76 19.03
C PRO A 114 0.94 -2.51 20.33
N ALA A 115 -0.33 -2.70 20.70
CA ALA A 115 -0.73 -3.52 21.84
C ALA A 115 -0.78 -5.03 21.51
N ASN A 116 -0.70 -5.40 20.23
CA ASN A 116 -0.75 -6.80 19.81
C ASN A 116 0.65 -7.45 19.89
N PRO A 117 0.83 -8.55 20.65
CA PRO A 117 2.14 -9.21 20.81
C PRO A 117 2.67 -9.85 19.52
N ASN A 118 1.88 -9.85 18.45
CA ASN A 118 2.24 -10.36 17.12
C ASN A 118 2.31 -9.24 16.06
N ALA A 119 2.44 -7.97 16.44
CA ALA A 119 2.46 -6.84 15.48
C ALA A 119 3.49 -7.04 14.34
N ALA A 120 4.73 -7.41 14.67
CA ALA A 120 5.78 -7.72 13.69
C ALA A 120 5.55 -9.02 12.89
N ASN A 121 4.67 -9.92 13.35
CA ASN A 121 4.26 -11.10 12.58
C ASN A 121 3.15 -10.77 11.58
N PHE A 122 2.28 -9.80 11.88
CA PHE A 122 1.30 -9.29 10.92
C PHE A 122 1.93 -8.31 9.91
N CYS A 123 2.84 -7.45 10.36
CA CYS A 123 3.65 -6.54 9.54
C CYS A 123 5.09 -7.07 9.49
N GLN A 124 5.32 -8.08 8.65
CA GLN A 124 6.65 -8.63 8.37
C GLN A 124 7.32 -7.83 7.25
N HIS A 125 8.63 -7.61 7.39
CA HIS A 125 9.48 -6.81 6.48
C HIS A 125 10.56 -7.66 5.78
N ILE A 126 10.42 -9.00 5.83
CA ILE A 126 11.31 -9.98 5.18
C ILE A 126 10.70 -10.55 3.88
N TYR A 127 9.69 -9.85 3.35
CA TYR A 127 8.85 -10.29 2.24
C TYR A 127 8.63 -9.17 1.18
N ASP A 128 9.45 -8.13 1.21
CA ASP A 128 9.59 -7.03 0.23
C ASP A 128 9.46 -7.47 -1.24
N ARG A 129 10.30 -8.42 -1.69
CA ARG A 129 10.40 -8.89 -3.09
C ARG A 129 9.15 -9.61 -3.62
N ILE A 130 8.17 -9.91 -2.76
CA ILE A 130 6.85 -10.46 -3.17
C ILE A 130 5.71 -9.44 -3.05
N GLY A 131 6.01 -8.23 -2.56
CA GLY A 131 5.18 -7.05 -2.78
C GLY A 131 3.84 -7.02 -2.04
N CYS A 132 3.03 -6.03 -2.43
CA CYS A 132 1.76 -5.70 -1.77
C CYS A 132 0.78 -6.88 -1.68
N ALA A 133 0.67 -7.69 -2.74
CA ALA A 133 -0.35 -8.74 -2.85
C ALA A 133 -0.20 -9.84 -1.80
N TYR A 134 1.04 -10.22 -1.47
CA TYR A 134 1.32 -11.28 -0.49
C TYR A 134 1.46 -10.74 0.93
N ASN A 135 1.92 -9.50 1.09
CA ASN A 135 2.04 -8.89 2.41
C ASN A 135 0.70 -8.40 2.95
N SER A 136 -0.13 -7.76 2.12
CA SER A 136 -1.39 -7.11 2.52
C SER A 136 -2.55 -7.52 1.59
N PRO A 137 -2.94 -8.81 1.60
CA PRO A 137 -4.01 -9.34 0.75
C PRO A 137 -5.36 -8.67 1.07
N ASN A 138 -6.13 -8.40 0.01
CA ASN A 138 -7.25 -7.46 0.03
C ASN A 138 -8.21 -7.69 -1.17
N ASN A 139 -9.33 -6.98 -1.18
CA ASN A 139 -10.34 -7.00 -2.25
C ASN A 139 -10.53 -5.60 -2.89
N ALA A 140 -9.50 -4.75 -2.95
CA ALA A 140 -9.62 -3.41 -3.52
C ALA A 140 -9.97 -3.45 -5.02
N GLN A 141 -10.77 -2.49 -5.48
CA GLN A 141 -11.26 -2.42 -6.87
C GLN A 141 -11.17 -1.00 -7.43
N ASN A 142 -10.84 -0.89 -8.73
CA ASN A 142 -10.90 0.38 -9.45
C ASN A 142 -12.34 0.92 -9.49
N GLY A 143 -12.52 2.22 -9.23
CA GLY A 143 -13.81 2.88 -9.09
C GLY A 143 -14.44 2.78 -7.69
N THR A 144 -14.03 1.81 -6.87
CA THR A 144 -14.56 1.60 -5.51
C THR A 144 -13.73 2.34 -4.47
N PHE A 145 -14.39 3.03 -3.55
CA PHE A 145 -13.78 3.69 -2.40
C PHE A 145 -14.57 3.26 -1.15
N GLU A 146 -13.96 2.51 -0.23
CA GLU A 146 -14.70 1.91 0.88
C GLU A 146 -13.88 1.76 2.17
N ALA A 147 -14.59 1.61 3.29
CA ALA A 147 -14.05 1.26 4.60
C ALA A 147 -14.79 0.04 5.15
N CYS A 148 -14.06 -1.02 5.47
CA CYS A 148 -14.57 -2.28 6.01
C CYS A 148 -13.98 -2.60 7.39
N LEU A 149 -14.67 -3.45 8.14
CA LEU A 149 -14.03 -4.32 9.12
C LEU A 149 -13.52 -5.58 8.40
N GLY A 150 -12.59 -6.32 8.98
CA GLY A 150 -12.16 -7.60 8.44
C GLY A 150 -11.55 -8.53 9.47
N ASP A 151 -11.49 -9.82 9.12
CA ASP A 151 -10.72 -10.81 9.86
C ASP A 151 -9.22 -10.52 9.75
N ASN A 152 -8.42 -11.08 10.66
CA ASN A 152 -6.96 -11.08 10.49
C ASN A 152 -6.56 -11.97 9.30
N GLN A 153 -5.68 -11.48 8.43
CA GLN A 153 -4.93 -12.31 7.49
C GLN A 153 -4.07 -13.36 8.22
N ASP A 154 -3.65 -14.40 7.49
CA ASP A 154 -2.49 -15.20 7.90
C ASP A 154 -1.21 -14.32 7.84
N TYR A 155 -0.23 -14.58 8.70
CA TYR A 155 1.05 -13.85 8.68
C TYR A 155 1.71 -13.94 7.29
N PRO A 156 2.33 -12.87 6.76
CA PRO A 156 3.03 -12.94 5.48
C PRO A 156 4.03 -14.10 5.45
N GLY A 157 4.07 -14.83 4.34
CA GLY A 157 4.87 -16.05 4.20
C GLY A 157 4.28 -17.32 4.84
N ILE A 158 3.26 -17.24 5.70
CA ILE A 158 2.57 -18.42 6.23
C ILE A 158 1.38 -18.77 5.34
N TYR A 159 1.26 -20.05 4.98
CA TYR A 159 0.16 -20.56 4.17
C TYR A 159 -0.21 -22.00 4.55
N THR A 160 -1.39 -22.45 4.14
CA THR A 160 -1.79 -23.86 4.23
C THR A 160 -1.70 -24.50 2.85
N ASP A 161 -1.04 -25.65 2.73
CA ASP A 161 -0.89 -26.35 1.46
C ASP A 161 -2.09 -27.25 1.11
N ALA A 162 -2.05 -27.87 -0.08
CA ALA A 162 -3.12 -28.75 -0.58
C ALA A 162 -3.33 -30.05 0.23
N SER A 163 -2.44 -30.37 1.19
CA SER A 163 -2.62 -31.47 2.14
C SER A 163 -3.23 -31.03 3.48
N GLY A 164 -3.40 -29.72 3.69
CA GLY A 164 -3.86 -29.13 4.94
C GLY A 164 -2.73 -28.86 5.95
N ALA A 165 -1.46 -28.98 5.55
CA ALA A 165 -0.33 -28.66 6.41
C ALA A 165 0.01 -27.16 6.34
N VAL A 166 0.36 -26.57 7.49
CA VAL A 166 0.84 -25.19 7.56
C VAL A 166 2.32 -25.17 7.16
N GLN A 167 2.65 -24.27 6.23
CA GLN A 167 3.97 -24.10 5.65
C GLN A 167 4.47 -22.67 5.87
N THR A 168 5.79 -22.50 5.88
CA THR A 168 6.46 -21.20 5.86
C THR A 168 7.22 -21.04 4.55
N TYR A 169 6.95 -19.96 3.84
CA TYR A 169 7.71 -19.53 2.66
C TYR A 169 8.99 -18.80 3.09
N THR A 170 10.14 -19.28 2.63
CA THR A 170 11.41 -18.54 2.69
C THR A 170 11.61 -17.81 1.37
N GLN A 171 11.71 -16.49 1.42
CA GLN A 171 11.95 -15.69 0.23
C GLN A 171 13.40 -15.90 -0.28
N PRO A 172 13.63 -16.11 -1.60
CA PRO A 172 14.97 -16.23 -2.14
C PRO A 172 15.70 -14.88 -2.19
N PRO A 173 17.03 -14.84 -2.01
CA PRO A 173 17.81 -13.61 -2.07
C PRO A 173 17.84 -13.02 -3.50
N GLU A 174 18.09 -11.71 -3.60
CA GLU A 174 18.21 -10.96 -4.87
C GLU A 174 19.18 -11.60 -5.88
N SER A 175 20.25 -12.23 -5.40
CA SER A 175 21.29 -12.85 -6.23
C SER A 175 20.80 -14.01 -7.10
N LEU A 176 19.59 -14.52 -6.87
CA LEU A 176 18.94 -15.52 -7.72
C LEU A 176 18.04 -14.90 -8.81
N GLY A 177 17.97 -13.57 -8.90
CA GLY A 177 17.15 -12.85 -9.87
C GLY A 177 15.70 -12.67 -9.41
N PRO A 178 14.80 -12.24 -10.31
CA PRO A 178 13.40 -11.93 -9.98
C PRO A 178 12.60 -13.18 -9.58
N ILE A 179 11.61 -12.99 -8.70
CA ILE A 179 10.70 -14.05 -8.25
C ILE A 179 9.59 -14.21 -9.29
N THR A 180 9.75 -15.19 -10.18
CA THR A 180 8.82 -15.42 -11.31
C THR A 180 7.73 -16.45 -11.03
N THR A 181 7.80 -17.17 -9.90
CA THR A 181 6.81 -18.17 -9.48
C THR A 181 6.67 -18.16 -7.96
N MET A 182 5.48 -18.49 -7.45
CA MET A 182 5.17 -18.58 -6.02
C MET A 182 4.45 -19.89 -5.72
N PRO A 183 4.77 -20.58 -4.60
CA PRO A 183 4.22 -21.91 -4.30
C PRO A 183 2.81 -21.87 -3.68
N TYR A 184 2.27 -20.68 -3.41
CA TYR A 184 0.94 -20.46 -2.83
C TYR A 184 0.30 -19.20 -3.40
N GLN A 185 -0.98 -18.98 -3.10
CA GLN A 185 -1.63 -17.68 -3.19
C GLN A 185 -2.03 -17.21 -1.78
N PRO A 186 -1.89 -15.92 -1.46
CA PRO A 186 -2.19 -15.41 -0.13
C PRO A 186 -3.71 -15.42 0.08
N LYS A 187 -4.14 -15.90 1.25
CA LYS A 187 -5.56 -15.90 1.61
C LYS A 187 -6.01 -14.47 1.89
N VAL A 188 -6.92 -13.94 1.07
CA VAL A 188 -7.59 -12.68 1.37
C VAL A 188 -8.51 -12.88 2.59
N PRO A 189 -8.36 -12.11 3.68
CA PRO A 189 -9.24 -12.19 4.84
C PRO A 189 -10.66 -11.77 4.48
N ALA A 190 -11.65 -12.30 5.20
CA ALA A 190 -13.04 -11.91 4.99
C ALA A 190 -13.27 -10.47 5.45
N SER A 191 -13.90 -9.65 4.61
CA SER A 191 -14.36 -8.30 4.97
C SER A 191 -15.83 -8.31 5.41
N SER A 192 -16.19 -7.37 6.27
CA SER A 192 -17.55 -7.18 6.76
C SER A 192 -17.84 -5.71 7.06
N SER A 193 -19.11 -5.35 7.21
CA SER A 193 -19.55 -3.98 7.57
C SER A 193 -19.03 -2.88 6.63
N CYS A 194 -18.76 -3.22 5.36
CA CYS A 194 -18.20 -2.31 4.37
C CYS A 194 -19.14 -1.14 4.08
N THR A 195 -18.59 0.08 4.14
CA THR A 195 -19.27 1.34 3.80
C THR A 195 -18.57 1.97 2.60
N THR A 196 -19.32 2.23 1.53
CA THR A 196 -18.81 2.87 0.30
C THR A 196 -18.89 4.40 0.40
N TYR A 197 -17.92 5.09 -0.19
CA TYR A 197 -17.79 6.55 -0.25
C TYR A 197 -17.59 7.03 -1.68
N THR A 198 -17.77 8.33 -1.93
CA THR A 198 -17.31 8.99 -3.15
C THR A 198 -15.86 9.44 -2.99
N SER A 199 -15.02 9.29 -4.02
CA SER A 199 -13.60 9.68 -3.99
C SER A 199 -13.34 11.13 -3.55
N SER A 200 -14.32 12.03 -3.72
CA SER A 200 -14.30 13.41 -3.23
C SER A 200 -14.03 13.56 -1.73
N VAL A 201 -14.36 12.57 -0.88
CA VAL A 201 -14.08 12.65 0.57
C VAL A 201 -12.57 12.59 0.89
N LEU A 202 -11.77 12.07 -0.03
CA LEU A 202 -10.30 12.06 0.06
C LEU A 202 -9.66 13.35 -0.45
N TYR A 203 -10.46 14.30 -0.95
CA TYR A 203 -10.01 15.49 -1.64
C TYR A 203 -10.71 16.78 -1.17
N SER A 204 -11.48 16.74 -0.07
CA SER A 204 -12.18 17.90 0.50
C SER A 204 -11.23 19.03 0.91
N ASP A 205 -10.04 18.65 1.38
CA ASP A 205 -9.07 19.54 2.01
C ASP A 205 -7.97 19.96 1.02
N LEU A 206 -8.08 19.52 -0.25
CA LEU A 206 -7.30 20.08 -1.34
C LEU A 206 -7.86 21.47 -1.69
N LEU A 207 -7.12 22.52 -1.31
CA LEU A 207 -7.15 23.77 -2.07
C LEU A 207 -6.97 23.43 -3.56
N SER A 208 -7.70 24.10 -4.45
CA SER A 208 -7.85 23.70 -5.86
C SER A 208 -6.58 23.91 -6.69
N VAL A 209 -5.56 23.08 -6.45
CA VAL A 209 -4.36 22.93 -7.27
C VAL A 209 -4.73 22.08 -8.48
N THR A 210 -5.14 22.75 -9.54
CA THR A 210 -5.27 22.13 -10.87
C THR A 210 -3.92 21.53 -11.27
N ALA A 211 -3.92 20.29 -11.75
CA ALA A 211 -2.71 19.63 -12.22
C ALA A 211 -2.09 20.38 -13.42
N PRO A 212 -0.76 20.34 -13.63
CA PRO A 212 -0.12 20.98 -14.77
C PRO A 212 -0.59 20.35 -16.10
N GLY A 213 -1.53 21.01 -16.78
CA GLY A 213 -2.05 20.55 -18.08
C GLY A 213 -3.39 21.16 -18.49
N ASP A 214 -4.26 21.51 -17.53
CA ASP A 214 -5.67 21.86 -17.81
C ASP A 214 -5.88 23.36 -18.16
N THR A 215 -5.02 23.90 -19.03
CA THR A 215 -5.12 25.28 -19.56
C THR A 215 -4.90 25.31 -21.06
N THR A 216 -5.99 25.39 -21.83
CA THR A 216 -5.94 25.74 -23.25
C THR A 216 -5.65 27.22 -23.46
N THR A 217 -4.99 27.53 -24.59
CA THR A 217 -4.72 28.85 -25.21
C THR A 217 -3.41 29.59 -24.84
N SER A 218 -2.62 29.80 -25.90
CA SER A 218 -1.78 31.00 -26.18
C SER A 218 -0.50 31.26 -25.38
N ALA A 219 0.65 30.92 -25.99
CA ALA A 219 1.98 31.41 -25.60
C ALA A 219 2.24 32.85 -26.09
N PRO A 220 3.24 33.54 -25.50
CA PRO A 220 4.42 33.92 -26.31
C PRO A 220 5.78 33.66 -25.61
N ALA A 221 6.86 33.74 -26.40
CA ALA A 221 8.27 33.69 -25.94
C ALA A 221 8.82 35.12 -25.69
N SER A 222 10.05 35.43 -25.24
CA SER A 222 11.26 34.70 -24.77
C SER A 222 12.01 35.63 -23.75
N THR A 223 13.25 35.48 -23.24
CA THR A 223 14.48 34.68 -23.52
C THR A 223 15.39 34.73 -22.28
N GLY A 224 16.41 33.85 -22.12
CA GLY A 224 17.43 34.02 -21.07
C GLY A 224 18.55 32.96 -21.01
N THR A 225 19.79 33.38 -21.28
CA THR A 225 21.06 32.63 -21.36
C THR A 225 21.51 31.79 -20.14
N ALA A 226 22.28 30.71 -20.40
CA ALA A 226 23.09 29.93 -19.42
C ALA A 226 24.39 30.68 -18.98
N LYS A 227 25.34 30.21 -18.15
CA LYS A 227 25.82 28.85 -17.77
C LYS A 227 26.67 28.90 -16.42
N PRO A 228 27.61 27.98 -16.09
CA PRO A 228 27.52 26.89 -15.09
C PRO A 228 28.26 27.04 -13.73
N SER A 229 27.84 26.27 -12.72
CA SER A 229 28.67 25.45 -11.81
C SER A 229 27.72 24.50 -11.02
N GLY A 230 28.12 23.41 -10.34
CA GLY A 230 29.41 22.74 -10.15
C GLY A 230 29.19 21.26 -9.76
N SER A 231 30.26 20.49 -9.51
CA SER A 231 30.22 19.02 -9.34
C SER A 231 29.64 18.50 -8.02
N GLY A 232 28.98 17.33 -8.07
CA GLY A 232 28.58 16.56 -6.88
C GLY A 232 28.17 15.12 -7.20
N SER A 233 29.13 14.22 -7.43
CA SER A 233 28.84 12.79 -7.65
C SER A 233 28.62 12.07 -6.32
N ALA A 234 27.36 11.78 -5.99
CA ALA A 234 27.01 10.87 -4.90
C ALA A 234 26.95 9.43 -5.42
N SER A 235 27.79 8.54 -4.89
CA SER A 235 27.75 7.10 -5.22
C SER A 235 26.74 6.40 -4.32
N GLY A 236 25.46 6.48 -4.67
CA GLY A 236 24.42 5.67 -4.03
C GLY A 236 24.68 4.18 -4.27
N SER A 237 24.64 3.37 -3.21
CA SER A 237 24.61 1.91 -3.35
C SER A 237 23.23 1.49 -3.83
N LYS A 238 23.15 0.65 -4.85
CA LYS A 238 21.87 0.17 -5.39
C LYS A 238 21.32 -0.99 -4.57
N THR A 239 20.08 -0.90 -4.12
CA THR A 239 19.23 -2.04 -3.75
C THR A 239 18.53 -2.59 -5.01
N GLY A 240 18.17 -3.88 -5.01
CA GLY A 240 17.82 -4.60 -6.25
C GLY A 240 16.36 -4.52 -6.64
N THR A 241 16.09 -4.04 -7.86
CA THR A 241 14.75 -3.90 -8.47
C THR A 241 13.84 -5.13 -8.27
N ALA A 242 12.59 -4.89 -7.84
CA ALA A 242 11.48 -5.85 -7.86
C ALA A 242 11.01 -6.14 -9.31
N GLY A 243 11.84 -6.83 -10.09
CA GLY A 243 11.58 -7.08 -11.51
C GLY A 243 10.43 -8.06 -11.75
N GLY A 244 9.31 -7.58 -12.31
CA GLY A 244 8.40 -8.43 -13.09
C GLY A 244 7.40 -9.28 -12.32
N ALA A 245 6.86 -8.79 -11.20
CA ALA A 245 5.61 -9.34 -10.66
C ALA A 245 4.48 -9.19 -11.70
N GLN A 246 4.03 -10.29 -12.28
CA GLN A 246 2.89 -10.27 -13.22
C GLN A 246 1.58 -9.96 -12.48
N ASN A 247 0.66 -9.26 -13.15
CA ASN A 247 -0.69 -9.04 -12.64
C ASN A 247 -1.42 -10.37 -12.39
N THR A 248 -1.45 -10.84 -11.14
CA THR A 248 -2.46 -11.79 -10.66
C THR A 248 -3.78 -11.05 -10.55
N SER A 249 -4.45 -10.89 -11.68
CA SER A 249 -5.78 -10.30 -11.75
C SER A 249 -6.76 -11.18 -10.97
N ASN A 250 -7.21 -10.72 -9.80
CA ASN A 250 -8.29 -11.32 -9.03
C ASN A 250 -9.64 -11.09 -9.74
N SER A 251 -9.77 -11.71 -10.91
CA SER A 251 -11.01 -11.79 -11.66
C SER A 251 -11.98 -12.67 -10.88
N ALA A 252 -12.86 -12.04 -10.10
CA ALA A 252 -13.91 -12.72 -9.35
C ALA A 252 -14.98 -13.26 -10.30
N GLU A 253 -14.69 -14.36 -10.99
CA GLU A 253 -15.66 -15.07 -11.82
C GLU A 253 -16.78 -15.63 -10.93
N MET A 254 -17.96 -15.02 -11.03
CA MET A 254 -19.14 -15.34 -10.24
C MET A 254 -19.72 -16.70 -10.69
N LEU A 255 -19.17 -17.79 -10.15
CA LEU A 255 -19.54 -19.15 -10.51
C LEU A 255 -20.91 -19.54 -9.88
N VAL A 256 -21.99 -19.14 -10.55
CA VAL A 256 -23.37 -19.47 -10.16
C VAL A 256 -23.67 -20.96 -10.41
N ALA A 257 -23.51 -21.77 -9.37
CA ALA A 257 -23.99 -23.15 -9.31
C ALA A 257 -24.78 -23.36 -8.00
N GLY A 258 -26.11 -23.45 -8.09
CA GLY A 258 -27.00 -23.53 -6.92
C GLY A 258 -27.31 -24.96 -6.45
N GLY A 259 -27.59 -25.14 -5.16
CA GLY A 259 -27.99 -26.44 -4.62
C GLY A 259 -28.37 -26.47 -3.13
N MET A 260 -29.67 -26.35 -2.83
CA MET A 260 -30.36 -26.95 -1.67
C MET A 260 -29.80 -26.76 -0.24
N ALA A 261 -30.28 -25.67 0.40
CA ALA A 261 -30.82 -25.61 1.77
C ALA A 261 -30.34 -26.56 2.90
N THR A 262 -30.02 -25.95 4.04
CA THR A 262 -30.59 -26.36 5.35
C THR A 262 -30.72 -25.14 6.25
N ALA A 263 -31.72 -25.12 7.16
CA ALA A 263 -32.09 -23.91 7.90
C ALA A 263 -32.03 -24.11 9.43
N PHE A 264 -31.04 -23.49 10.07
CA PHE A 264 -31.04 -23.06 11.47
C PHE A 264 -30.12 -21.83 11.61
N GLY A 265 -30.39 -20.83 12.45
CA GLY A 265 -31.56 -20.68 13.31
C GLY A 265 -31.25 -20.12 14.70
N VAL A 266 -30.43 -19.07 14.82
CA VAL A 266 -30.19 -18.39 16.12
C VAL A 266 -30.32 -16.88 15.94
N ILE A 267 -31.19 -16.26 16.74
CA ILE A 267 -31.28 -14.81 16.89
C ILE A 267 -30.45 -14.44 18.12
N PHE A 268 -29.57 -13.44 18.00
CA PHE A 268 -29.18 -12.66 19.18
C PHE A 268 -28.96 -11.19 18.82
N SER A 269 -29.79 -10.32 19.39
CA SER A 269 -29.60 -8.87 19.34
C SER A 269 -29.01 -8.40 20.66
N ALA A 270 -27.91 -7.65 20.59
CA ALA A 270 -27.39 -6.87 21.70
C ALA A 270 -26.95 -5.51 21.17
N MET A 271 -27.84 -4.52 21.25
CA MET A 271 -27.42 -3.11 21.18
C MET A 271 -26.67 -2.78 22.46
N PHE A 272 -25.58 -2.02 22.37
CA PHE A 272 -25.31 -0.95 23.35
C PHE A 272 -24.47 0.15 22.70
N PHE A 273 -24.96 1.39 22.81
CA PHE A 273 -24.16 2.59 22.61
C PHE A 273 -23.67 3.07 23.99
N ALA A 274 -22.37 3.32 24.10
CA ALA A 274 -21.73 4.14 25.13
C ALA A 274 -20.40 4.63 24.57
#